data_AF-S4VFP4-F1
#
_entry.id   AF-S4VFP4-F1
#
_cell.length_a   1.000
_cell.length_b   1.000
_cell.length_c   1.000
_cell.angle_alpha   90.00
_cell.angle_beta   90.00
_cell.angle_gamma   90.00
#
_symmetry.space_group_name_H-M   'P 1'
#
loop_
_entity.id
_entity.type
_entity.pdbx_description
1 polymer ?
#
loop_
_entity_poly.entity_id
_entity_poly.type
_entity_poly.pdbx_seq_one_letter_code
_entity_poly.pdbx_strand_id
1 'polypeptide(L)'
;MRRTRYGPPNAFIIYRREKKAKHNDVFSKRTEAEISKVVGKMWQNEPEDTKDMYYRLAEHAKKKHLEKYFGYIFIAIKRLKNC
;
A
#
# COMPACT_ATOMS: atom_id res chain seq x y z
N MET A 1 0.19 -10.47 17.15
CA MET A 1 0.59 -9.41 16.18
C MET A 1 0.58 -10.00 14.77
N ARG A 2 -0.44 -9.73 13.95
CA ARG A 2 -0.50 -10.25 12.57
C ARG A 2 0.55 -9.52 11.72
N ARG A 3 1.73 -10.12 11.55
CA ARG A 3 2.69 -9.74 10.51
C ARG A 3 2.16 -10.28 9.17
N THR A 4 1.29 -9.53 8.50
CA THR A 4 0.87 -9.80 7.13
C THR A 4 2.10 -9.80 6.21
N ARG A 5 2.18 -10.79 5.31
CA ARG A 5 3.32 -11.00 4.39
C ARG A 5 3.66 -9.69 3.67
N TYR A 6 4.93 -9.31 3.79
CA TYR A 6 5.48 -8.03 3.38
C TYR A 6 5.76 -8.03 1.88
N GLY A 7 4.74 -7.77 1.06
CA GLY A 7 4.95 -7.29 -0.29
C GLY A 7 5.40 -5.81 -0.28
N PRO A 8 5.95 -5.29 -1.38
CA PRO A 8 6.26 -3.87 -1.47
C PRO A 8 4.97 -3.06 -1.27
N PRO A 9 4.98 -2.06 -0.37
CA PRO A 9 3.79 -1.28 -0.08
C PRO A 9 3.37 -0.49 -1.33
N ASN A 10 2.14 -0.71 -1.79
CA ASN A 10 1.54 0.08 -2.86
C ASN A 10 1.26 1.52 -2.39
N ALA A 11 1.09 2.47 -3.31
CA ALA A 11 0.89 3.90 -3.03
C ALA A 11 -0.20 4.15 -1.97
N PHE A 12 -1.33 3.47 -2.11
CA PHE A 12 -2.45 3.55 -1.17
C PHE A 12 -2.10 3.05 0.24
N ILE A 13 -1.24 2.04 0.38
CA ILE A 13 -0.83 1.50 1.68
C ILE A 13 0.07 2.48 2.42
N ILE A 14 0.95 3.17 1.68
CA ILE A 14 1.80 4.23 2.23
C ILE A 14 0.93 5.39 2.70
N TYR A 15 0.03 5.87 1.84
CA TYR A 15 -0.93 6.93 2.14
C TYR A 15 -1.81 6.61 3.36
N ARG A 16 -2.36 5.40 3.43
CA ARG A 16 -3.20 4.97 4.56
C ARG A 16 -2.43 4.95 5.88
N ARG A 17 -1.17 4.50 5.87
CA ARG A 17 -0.34 4.48 7.08
C ARG A 17 -0.04 5.90 7.57
N GLU A 18 0.29 6.79 6.66
CA GLU A 18 0.49 8.22 6.92
C GLU A 18 -0.76 8.87 7.53
N LYS A 19 -1.93 8.72 6.88
CA LYS A 19 -3.18 9.29 7.40
C LYS A 19 -3.60 8.66 8.73
N LYS A 20 -3.39 7.36 8.92
CA LYS A 20 -3.64 6.69 10.20
C LYS A 20 -2.72 7.22 11.30
N ALA A 21 -1.45 7.48 11.01
CA ALA A 21 -0.52 8.07 11.96
C ALA A 21 -0.89 9.53 12.29
N LYS A 22 -1.23 10.32 11.27
CA LYS A 22 -1.62 11.74 11.42
C LYS A 22 -2.91 11.92 12.22
N HIS A 23 -3.87 11.01 12.06
CA HIS A 23 -5.15 11.03 12.77
C HIS A 23 -5.28 9.87 13.75
N ASN A 24 -4.19 9.57 14.48
CA ASN A 24 -4.16 8.43 15.40
C ASN A 24 -5.27 8.52 16.47
N ASP A 25 -5.49 9.71 17.04
CA ASP A 25 -6.52 9.95 18.05
C ASP A 25 -7.94 9.59 17.57
N VAL A 26 -8.27 10.01 16.34
CA VAL A 26 -9.59 9.78 15.73
C VAL A 26 -9.74 8.35 15.23
N PHE A 27 -8.69 7.79 14.64
CA PHE A 27 -8.72 6.45 14.06
C PHE A 27 -8.48 5.33 15.07
N SER A 28 -7.89 5.60 16.24
CA SER A 28 -7.71 4.60 17.29
C SER A 28 -9.04 4.13 17.90
N LYS A 29 -10.08 4.98 17.81
CA LYS A 29 -11.45 4.64 18.25
C LYS A 29 -12.30 4.01 17.12
N ARG A 30 -11.78 3.92 15.90
CA ARG A 30 -12.51 3.45 14.70
C ARG A 30 -12.00 2.06 14.29
N THR A 31 -12.91 1.24 13.76
CA THR A 31 -12.57 -0.07 13.21
C THR A 31 -11.77 0.06 11.91
N GLU A 32 -10.86 -0.88 11.63
CA GLU A 32 -10.02 -0.87 10.42
C GLU A 32 -10.82 -0.77 9.11
N ALA A 33 -12.03 -1.35 9.08
CA ALA A 33 -12.96 -1.27 7.96
C ALA A 33 -13.44 0.16 7.68
N GLU A 34 -13.81 0.90 8.73
CA GLU A 34 -14.26 2.29 8.62
C GLU A 34 -13.11 3.20 8.17
N ILE A 35 -11.91 2.99 8.72
CA ILE A 35 -10.70 3.69 8.30
C ILE A 35 -10.45 3.48 6.80
N SER A 36 -10.59 2.24 6.31
CA SER A 36 -10.37 1.93 4.90
C SER A 36 -11.39 2.62 3.99
N LYS A 37 -12.66 2.71 4.40
CA LYS A 37 -13.69 3.44 3.64
C LYS A 37 -13.39 4.94 3.58
N VAL A 38 -13.05 5.55 4.72
CA VAL A 38 -12.76 6.99 4.80
C VAL A 38 -11.51 7.34 3.99
N VAL A 39 -10.40 6.61 4.21
CA VAL A 39 -9.14 6.84 3.50
C VAL A 39 -9.29 6.56 2.00
N GLY A 40 -10.11 5.58 1.61
CA GLY A 40 -10.43 5.32 0.20
C GLY A 40 -11.11 6.51 -0.47
N LYS A 41 -12.09 7.12 0.19
CA LYS A 41 -12.75 8.35 -0.30
C LYS A 41 -11.77 9.53 -0.36
N MET A 42 -10.96 9.72 0.67
CA MET A 42 -9.94 10.78 0.69
C MET A 42 -8.94 10.60 -0.45
N TRP A 43 -8.47 9.37 -0.69
CA TRP A 43 -7.57 9.07 -1.80
C TRP A 43 -8.20 9.42 -3.15
N GLN A 44 -9.46 9.10 -3.38
CA GLN A 44 -10.13 9.48 -4.64
C GLN A 44 -10.20 11.00 -4.83
N ASN A 45 -10.44 11.76 -3.76
CA ASN A 45 -10.57 13.22 -3.80
C ASN A 45 -9.24 14.00 -3.79
N GLU A 46 -8.11 13.39 -3.42
CA GLU A 46 -6.80 14.06 -3.46
C GLU A 46 -6.39 14.43 -4.89
N PRO A 47 -5.63 15.53 -5.07
CA PRO A 47 -5.15 15.94 -6.38
C PRO A 47 -4.17 14.90 -6.95
N GLU A 48 -4.10 14.85 -8.27
CA GLU A 48 -3.27 13.89 -8.99
C GLU A 48 -1.78 14.07 -8.69
N ASP A 49 -1.33 15.30 -8.45
CA ASP A 49 0.04 15.62 -8.03
C ASP A 49 0.45 14.88 -6.73
N THR A 50 -0.41 14.95 -5.71
CA THR A 50 -0.20 14.21 -4.47
C THR A 50 -0.19 12.69 -4.71
N LYS A 51 -1.10 12.19 -5.54
CA LYS A 51 -1.15 10.76 -5.89
C LYS A 51 0.14 10.33 -6.59
N ASP A 52 0.63 11.12 -7.54
CA ASP A 52 1.87 10.87 -8.28
C ASP A 52 3.09 10.77 -7.34
N MET A 53 3.20 11.67 -6.36
CA MET A 53 4.22 11.56 -5.32
C MET A 53 4.19 10.21 -4.60
N TYR A 54 3.00 9.73 -4.21
CA TYR A 54 2.85 8.42 -3.55
C TYR A 54 3.09 7.25 -4.51
N TYR A 55 2.77 7.37 -5.79
CA TYR A 55 3.13 6.39 -6.81
C TYR A 55 4.65 6.26 -6.96
N ARG A 56 5.38 7.38 -7.07
CA ARG A 56 6.86 7.38 -7.10
C ARG A 56 7.46 6.76 -5.84
N LEU A 57 6.91 7.07 -4.67
CA LEU A 57 7.33 6.46 -3.39
C LEU A 57 7.09 4.94 -3.37
N ALA A 58 5.96 4.48 -3.89
CA ALA A 58 5.65 3.06 -3.99
C ALA A 58 6.56 2.34 -4.99
N GLU A 59 6.87 2.96 -6.13
CA GLU A 59 7.83 2.44 -7.10
C GLU A 59 9.24 2.35 -6.51
N HIS A 60 9.68 3.38 -5.79
CA HIS A 60 10.97 3.34 -5.10
C HIS A 60 11.00 2.26 -4.01
N ALA A 61 9.93 2.12 -3.23
CA ALA A 61 9.81 1.07 -2.23
C ALA A 61 9.78 -0.33 -2.86
N LYS A 62 9.13 -0.48 -4.03
CA LYS A 62 9.11 -1.70 -4.82
C LYS A 62 10.51 -2.03 -5.33
N LYS A 63 11.20 -1.06 -5.93
CA LYS A 63 12.58 -1.21 -6.41
C LYS A 63 13.52 -1.59 -5.26
N LYS A 64 13.47 -0.89 -4.13
CA LYS A 64 14.26 -1.19 -2.94
C LYS A 64 13.95 -2.56 -2.35
N HIS A 65 12.68 -2.99 -2.36
CA HIS A 65 12.30 -4.34 -1.92
C HIS A 65 12.82 -5.41 -2.87
N LEU A 66 12.76 -5.16 -4.19
CA LEU A 66 13.35 -6.04 -5.20
C LEU A 66 14.87 -6.14 -5.05
N GLU A 67 15.57 -5.00 -4.91
CA GLU A 67 17.02 -4.92 -4.66
C GLU A 67 17.43 -5.61 -3.36
N LYS A 68 16.63 -5.45 -2.29
CA LYS A 68 16.89 -6.08 -1.00
C LYS A 68 16.56 -7.58 -0.99
N TYR A 69 15.68 -8.03 -1.88
CA TYR A 69 15.21 -9.41 -1.99
C TYR A 69 15.63 -10.05 -3.32
N PHE A 70 16.80 -9.63 -3.84
CA PHE A 70 17.49 -10.13 -5.04
C PHE A 70 18.03 -11.56 -4.82
N GLY A 71 17.12 -12.46 -4.51
CA GLY A 71 17.24 -13.91 -4.40
C GLY A 71 15.86 -14.58 -4.50
N TYR A 72 14.77 -13.82 -4.60
CA TYR A 72 13.44 -14.34 -4.76
C TYR A 72 13.01 -14.24 -6.21
N ILE A 73 13.16 -15.37 -6.89
CA ILE A 73 12.67 -15.58 -8.23
C ILE A 73 11.19 -15.24 -8.26
N PHE A 74 10.84 -14.12 -8.91
CA PHE A 74 9.48 -13.83 -9.33
C PHE A 74 9.15 -14.75 -10.51
N ILE A 75 8.96 -16.04 -10.22
CA ILE A 75 8.31 -16.94 -11.16
C ILE A 75 6.85 -16.49 -11.15
N ALA A 76 6.48 -15.62 -12.09
CA ALA A 76 5.09 -15.43 -12.43
C ALA A 76 4.59 -16.78 -12.93
N ILE A 77 4.06 -17.61 -12.02
CA ILE A 77 3.22 -18.74 -12.41
C ILE A 77 1.98 -18.08 -13.01
N LYS A 78 2.06 -17.75 -14.31
CA LYS A 78 0.87 -17.62 -15.14
C LYS A 78 0.12 -18.91 -14.86
N ARG A 79 -1.03 -18.81 -14.19
CA ARG A 79 -2.02 -19.88 -14.23
C ARG A 79 -2.32 -20.07 -15.72
N LEU A 80 -1.67 -21.06 -16.32
CA LEU A 80 -2.14 -21.68 -17.55
C LEU A 80 -3.59 -22.08 -17.22
N LYS A 81 -4.54 -21.30 -17.75
CA LYS A 81 -5.90 -21.78 -17.90
C LYS A 81 -5.77 -22.89 -18.94
N ASN A 82 -5.65 -24.13 -18.46
CA ASN A 82 -5.79 -25.29 -19.32
C ASN A 82 -7.23 -25.28 -19.86
N CYS A 83 -7.34 -25.35 -21.19
CA CYS A 83 -8.50 -25.90 -21.86
C CYS A 83 -8.75 -27.34 -21.40
#